data_AF-A0A6M4IZ77-F1
#
_entry.id   AF-A0A6M4IZ77-F1
#
_cell.length_a   1.000
_cell.length_b   1.000
_cell.length_c   1.000
_cell.angle_alpha   90.00
_cell.angle_beta   90.00
_cell.angle_gamma   90.00
#
_symmetry.space_group_name_H-M   'P 1'
#
loop_
_entity.id
_entity.type
_entity.pdbx_description
1 polymer ?
#
loop_
_entity_poly.entity_id
_entity_poly.type
_entity_poly.pdbx_seq_one_letter_code
_entity_poly.pdbx_strand_id
1 'polypeptide(L)'
;MTDRLRFIRLALLLLASPVIAAVDAPAQSLARPSASTLSPSLFGTWRIRSGIVAPWVTTDSPSWNRAAYLAHLVELRPTALVGPGPFACAAPRYEPTLMPPEALFQGNLPAPAATTARALGFASGLVRGISIRCASGIFEVHVVDATHLMVAVDNVIWTLDRSPGALAAGKTAEGVVQALATTPTPPWADVAWRTQASARQLVRDSTVSPAMLSADFDGDGRPDVAWQVRHRLTHERGILIVHASGRPAQLCGAGVPFGNGGRNFDWMDSWQVVPRDIGAGAALLVAKAESASGRIEFRAGRYQWRQQGD
;
A
#
# COMPACT_ATOMS: atom_id res chain seq x y z
N MET A 1 101.10 -20.50 -11.59
CA MET A 1 101.90 -20.07 -12.75
C MET A 1 100.97 -20.03 -13.95
N THR A 2 100.79 -18.84 -14.55
CA THR A 2 100.45 -18.57 -15.98
C THR A 2 99.25 -19.29 -16.61
N ASP A 3 98.38 -18.73 -17.44
CA ASP A 3 98.17 -17.42 -18.06
C ASP A 3 96.92 -17.56 -18.98
N ARG A 4 96.25 -16.43 -19.31
CA ARG A 4 95.42 -16.13 -20.50
C ARG A 4 94.22 -17.03 -20.90
N LEU A 5 92.99 -16.48 -20.81
CA LEU A 5 92.22 -15.77 -21.87
C LEU A 5 91.83 -16.59 -23.12
N ARG A 6 90.51 -16.72 -23.37
CA ARG A 6 89.85 -16.19 -24.58
C ARG A 6 88.32 -16.18 -24.49
N PHE A 7 87.79 -15.10 -25.07
CA PHE A 7 86.41 -14.62 -25.13
C PHE A 7 85.52 -15.41 -26.10
N ILE A 8 84.22 -15.49 -25.81
CA ILE A 8 83.14 -15.42 -26.82
C ILE A 8 82.04 -14.50 -26.30
N ARG A 9 81.64 -13.55 -27.15
CA ARG A 9 80.61 -12.52 -26.95
C ARG A 9 79.21 -13.14 -27.10
N LEU A 10 78.27 -12.76 -26.23
CA LEU A 10 76.84 -12.87 -26.51
C LEU A 10 76.15 -11.54 -26.13
N ALA A 11 75.53 -10.92 -27.12
CA ALA A 11 74.80 -9.67 -27.00
C ALA A 11 73.40 -9.93 -26.41
N LEU A 12 73.02 -9.18 -25.38
CA LEU A 12 71.67 -9.20 -24.82
C LEU A 12 70.99 -7.87 -25.13
N LEU A 13 69.91 -7.93 -25.91
CA LEU A 13 69.00 -6.83 -26.18
C LEU A 13 68.25 -6.46 -24.88
N LEU A 14 68.29 -5.18 -24.49
CA LEU A 14 67.38 -4.58 -23.52
C LEU A 14 66.32 -3.77 -24.28
N LEU A 15 65.06 -4.22 -24.20
CA LEU A 15 63.89 -3.51 -24.69
C LEU A 15 63.59 -2.32 -23.75
N ALA A 16 63.58 -1.11 -24.29
CA ALA A 16 63.13 0.09 -23.60
C ALA A 16 61.60 0.21 -23.71
N SER A 17 60.91 0.24 -22.58
CA SER A 17 59.47 0.55 -22.51
C SER A 17 59.24 2.06 -22.70
N PRO A 18 58.23 2.48 -23.49
CA PRO A 18 57.87 3.89 -23.57
C PRO A 18 57.06 4.32 -22.33
N VAL A 19 57.49 5.43 -21.74
CA VAL A 19 56.77 6.18 -20.71
C VAL A 19 55.55 6.84 -21.37
N ILE A 20 54.34 6.45 -20.95
CA ILE A 20 53.10 7.12 -21.35
C ILE A 20 52.93 8.35 -20.44
N ALA A 21 53.01 9.54 -21.03
CA ALA A 21 52.67 10.79 -20.36
C ALA A 21 51.14 10.87 -20.17
N ALA A 22 50.70 11.05 -18.91
CA ALA A 22 49.30 11.30 -18.58
C ALA A 22 48.91 12.70 -19.06
N VAL A 23 47.82 12.79 -19.82
CA VAL A 23 47.21 14.04 -20.24
C VAL A 23 46.26 14.47 -19.13
N ASP A 24 46.54 15.61 -18.49
CA ASP A 24 45.65 16.23 -17.50
C ASP A 24 44.33 16.67 -18.17
N ALA A 25 43.27 15.92 -17.93
CA ALA A 25 41.91 16.37 -18.22
C ALA A 25 41.43 17.24 -17.06
N PRO A 26 40.80 18.40 -17.31
CA PRO A 26 40.22 19.21 -16.24
C PRO A 26 39.08 18.41 -15.59
N ALA A 27 39.21 18.16 -14.29
CA ALA A 27 38.18 17.56 -13.47
C ALA A 27 36.95 18.47 -13.48
N GLN A 28 36.01 18.20 -14.38
CA GLN A 28 34.67 18.75 -14.27
C GLN A 28 34.09 18.19 -12.97
N SER A 29 33.99 19.06 -11.97
CA SER A 29 33.24 18.81 -10.75
C SER A 29 31.83 18.42 -11.17
N LEU A 30 31.54 17.12 -11.11
CA LEU A 30 30.18 16.62 -11.17
C LEU A 30 29.51 17.18 -9.92
N ALA A 31 28.86 18.34 -10.08
CA ALA A 31 27.89 18.82 -9.13
C ALA A 31 26.90 17.67 -8.94
N ARG A 32 26.97 17.00 -7.78
CA ARG A 32 25.94 16.07 -7.34
C ARG A 32 24.62 16.79 -7.53
N PRO A 33 23.61 16.19 -8.19
CA PRO A 33 22.27 16.74 -8.09
C PRO A 33 21.98 16.87 -6.60
N SER A 34 21.80 18.11 -6.14
CA SER A 34 21.34 18.38 -4.79
C SER A 34 20.03 17.63 -4.66
N ALA A 35 20.02 16.56 -3.87
CA ALA A 35 18.80 15.92 -3.42
C ALA A 35 18.09 16.89 -2.46
N SER A 36 17.54 17.98 -3.01
CA SER A 36 16.34 18.59 -2.45
C SER A 36 15.14 17.76 -2.88
N THR A 37 15.15 16.49 -2.50
CA THR A 37 13.90 15.77 -2.27
C THR A 37 13.44 16.31 -0.93
N LEU A 38 12.68 17.42 -0.95
CA LEU A 38 12.00 17.92 0.24
C LEU A 38 11.37 16.71 0.92
N SER A 39 11.81 16.40 2.14
CA SER A 39 11.11 15.41 2.95
C SER A 39 9.65 15.84 2.95
N PRO A 40 8.69 14.97 2.58
CA PRO A 40 7.31 15.37 2.51
C PRO A 40 6.95 15.92 3.87
N SER A 41 6.66 17.22 3.94
CA SER A 41 6.28 17.86 5.20
C SER A 41 5.14 17.04 5.80
N LEU A 42 5.29 16.62 7.06
CA LEU A 42 4.21 15.94 7.77
C LEU A 42 3.09 16.92 8.11
N PHE A 43 3.42 18.21 8.24
CA PHE A 43 2.45 19.29 8.39
C PHE A 43 1.54 19.41 7.17
N GLY A 44 0.30 19.81 7.44
CA GLY A 44 -0.78 19.89 6.47
C GLY A 44 -1.99 19.09 6.89
N THR A 45 -2.97 19.03 5.99
CA THR A 45 -4.25 18.35 6.21
C THR A 45 -4.20 16.92 5.70
N TRP A 46 -4.79 16.01 6.48
CA TRP A 46 -4.92 14.60 6.19
C TRP A 46 -6.35 14.14 6.46
N ARG A 47 -6.85 13.18 5.67
CA ARG A 47 -8.15 12.52 5.93
C ARG A 47 -7.92 11.23 6.68
N ILE A 48 -8.72 10.96 7.71
CA ILE A 48 -8.80 9.61 8.26
C ILE A 48 -9.55 8.73 7.25
N ARG A 49 -8.83 7.90 6.51
CA ARG A 49 -9.38 7.07 5.42
C ARG A 49 -9.90 5.73 5.92
N SER A 50 -9.15 5.09 6.79
CA SER A 50 -9.44 3.74 7.27
C SER A 50 -8.92 3.55 8.69
N GLY A 51 -9.56 2.63 9.41
CA GLY A 51 -9.09 2.11 10.68
C GLY A 51 -9.14 0.59 10.62
N ILE A 52 -8.09 -0.06 11.10
CA ILE A 52 -8.07 -1.51 11.32
C ILE A 52 -7.88 -1.76 12.82
N VAL A 53 -8.55 -2.80 13.34
CA VAL A 53 -8.26 -3.27 14.70
C VAL A 53 -6.78 -3.62 14.76
N ALA A 54 -6.10 -3.14 15.78
CA ALA A 54 -4.68 -3.30 15.89
C ALA A 54 -4.30 -4.77 16.12
N PRO A 55 -3.17 -5.24 15.56
CA PRO A 55 -2.81 -6.66 15.56
C PRO A 55 -2.42 -7.22 16.94
N TRP A 56 -2.29 -6.36 17.96
CA TRP A 56 -2.03 -6.76 19.36
C TRP A 56 -3.29 -7.05 20.16
N VAL A 57 -4.47 -6.78 19.61
CA VAL A 57 -5.74 -7.06 20.28
C VAL A 57 -6.03 -8.56 20.24
N THR A 58 -6.22 -9.19 21.39
CA THR A 58 -6.39 -10.65 21.51
C THR A 58 -7.81 -11.10 21.87
N THR A 59 -8.68 -10.21 22.39
CA THR A 59 -10.11 -10.48 22.72
C THR A 59 -10.95 -9.20 22.61
N ASP A 60 -12.29 -9.35 22.63
CA ASP A 60 -13.34 -8.31 22.58
C ASP A 60 -12.84 -6.89 22.86
N SER A 61 -12.52 -6.16 21.78
CA SER A 61 -12.31 -4.73 21.89
C SER A 61 -13.65 -4.05 22.12
N PRO A 62 -13.73 -3.04 23.01
CA PRO A 62 -14.91 -2.19 23.07
C PRO A 62 -15.22 -1.70 21.67
N SER A 63 -16.51 -1.70 21.31
CA SER A 63 -17.02 -1.23 20.02
C SER A 63 -16.37 0.12 19.68
N TRP A 64 -15.38 0.11 18.79
CA TRP A 64 -14.69 1.33 18.40
C TRP A 64 -15.65 2.16 17.56
N ASN A 65 -15.82 3.43 17.92
CA ASN A 65 -16.71 4.32 17.20
C ASN A 65 -16.07 4.75 15.88
N ARG A 66 -16.16 3.88 14.88
CA ARG A 66 -15.64 4.10 13.53
C ARG A 66 -16.16 5.41 12.92
N ALA A 67 -17.41 5.78 13.24
CA ALA A 67 -18.03 7.02 12.78
C ALA A 67 -17.43 8.28 13.40
N ALA A 68 -16.80 8.19 14.59
CA ALA A 68 -16.16 9.34 15.25
C ALA A 68 -14.90 9.83 14.52
N TYR A 69 -14.29 8.98 13.69
CA TYR A 69 -13.00 9.26 13.08
C TYR A 69 -13.04 9.21 11.55
N LEU A 70 -13.71 8.24 10.94
CA LEU A 70 -13.70 8.11 9.48
C LEU A 70 -14.15 9.40 8.77
N ALA A 71 -13.47 9.69 7.65
CA ALA A 71 -13.66 10.86 6.80
C ALA A 71 -13.40 12.23 7.46
N HIS A 72 -13.14 12.28 8.77
CA HIS A 72 -12.72 13.50 9.44
C HIS A 72 -11.31 13.90 9.03
N LEU A 73 -11.04 15.19 9.15
CA LEU A 73 -9.73 15.77 8.87
C LEU A 73 -8.89 15.80 10.14
N VAL A 74 -7.61 15.52 9.98
CA VAL A 74 -6.56 15.82 10.95
C VAL A 74 -5.59 16.80 10.28
N GLU A 75 -5.36 17.93 10.92
CA GLU A 75 -4.44 18.95 10.43
C GLU A 75 -3.29 19.12 11.41
N LEU A 76 -2.10 18.78 10.94
CA LEU A 76 -0.84 19.01 11.63
C LEU A 76 -0.40 20.43 11.28
N ARG A 77 -0.50 21.36 12.24
CA ARG A 77 0.01 22.73 12.13
C ARG A 77 1.22 22.92 13.06
N PRO A 78 2.14 23.85 12.78
CA PRO A 78 3.29 24.09 13.64
C PRO A 78 2.96 24.35 15.12
N THR A 79 1.79 24.94 15.39
CA THR A 79 1.36 25.34 16.73
C THR A 79 0.06 24.70 17.18
N ALA A 80 -0.53 23.80 16.39
CA ALA A 80 -1.79 23.14 16.73
C ALA A 80 -1.96 21.80 16.00
N LEU A 81 -2.60 20.84 16.65
CA LEU A 81 -3.14 19.66 16.01
C LEU A 81 -4.67 19.81 16.03
N VAL A 82 -5.29 19.82 14.85
CA VAL A 82 -6.74 20.00 14.72
C VAL A 82 -7.35 18.72 14.19
N GLY A 83 -8.38 18.20 14.84
CA GLY A 83 -9.04 16.97 14.43
C GLY A 83 -10.02 16.47 15.49
N PRO A 84 -10.62 15.28 15.29
CA PRO A 84 -11.54 14.71 16.27
C PRO A 84 -10.80 14.11 17.48
N GLY A 85 -11.44 14.18 18.65
CA GLY A 85 -10.99 13.52 19.88
C GLY A 85 -9.52 13.79 20.23
N PRO A 86 -8.66 12.76 20.34
CA PRO A 86 -7.25 12.94 20.71
C PRO A 86 -6.43 13.73 19.69
N PHE A 87 -6.93 13.92 18.46
CA PHE A 87 -6.29 14.75 17.44
C PHE A 87 -6.60 16.25 17.61
N ALA A 88 -7.21 16.68 18.72
CA ALA A 88 -7.40 18.09 19.06
C ALA A 88 -6.42 18.51 20.17
N CYS A 89 -5.45 19.36 19.83
CA CYS A 89 -4.42 19.81 20.76
C CYS A 89 -3.92 21.21 20.39
N ALA A 90 -4.09 22.16 21.30
CA ALA A 90 -3.82 23.58 21.07
C ALA A 90 -2.33 23.97 21.16
N ALA A 91 -1.48 23.12 21.76
CA ALA A 91 -0.05 23.39 21.94
C ALA A 91 0.77 22.10 21.86
N PRO A 92 0.80 21.43 20.68
CA PRO A 92 1.57 20.21 20.49
C PRO A 92 3.07 20.50 20.53
N ARG A 93 3.85 19.56 21.08
CA ARG A 93 5.30 19.48 20.86
C ARG A 93 5.58 18.35 19.88
N TYR A 94 6.30 18.68 18.83
CA TYR A 94 6.63 17.78 17.73
C TYR A 94 8.10 17.37 17.81
N GLU A 95 8.36 16.07 17.86
CA GLU A 95 9.72 15.52 17.84
C GLU A 95 9.83 14.53 16.67
N PRO A 96 10.73 14.76 15.68
CA PRO A 96 10.93 13.80 14.61
C PRO A 96 11.41 12.46 15.15
N THR A 97 10.88 11.36 14.61
CA THR A 97 11.25 10.01 15.03
C THR A 97 11.77 9.18 13.86
N LEU A 98 12.64 8.22 14.19
CA LEU A 98 13.16 7.22 13.27
C LEU A 98 13.24 5.90 14.04
N MET A 99 12.31 4.98 13.77
CA MET A 99 12.07 3.81 14.61
C MET A 99 12.25 2.51 13.82
N PRO A 100 12.88 1.47 14.39
CA PRO A 100 12.80 0.13 13.81
C PRO A 100 11.37 -0.43 13.96
N PRO A 101 11.00 -1.47 13.20
CA PRO A 101 9.67 -2.10 13.29
C PRO A 101 9.26 -2.50 14.71
N GLU A 102 10.22 -2.92 15.54
CA GLU A 102 10.03 -3.34 16.94
C GLU A 102 9.64 -2.19 17.87
N ALA A 103 9.83 -0.93 17.45
CA ALA A 103 9.44 0.25 18.22
C ALA A 103 8.16 0.92 17.69
N LEU A 104 7.63 0.46 16.54
CA LEU A 104 6.39 1.00 15.98
C LEU A 104 5.21 0.77 16.92
N PHE A 105 4.32 1.76 16.99
CA PHE A 105 3.12 1.71 17.83
C PHE A 105 3.46 1.35 19.29
N GLN A 106 4.51 2.00 19.82
CA GLN A 106 5.02 1.79 21.18
C GLN A 106 5.51 0.34 21.42
N GLY A 107 5.94 -0.35 20.36
CA GLY A 107 6.45 -1.71 20.42
C GLY A 107 5.39 -2.80 20.55
N ASN A 108 4.13 -2.48 20.31
CA ASN A 108 3.04 -3.44 20.43
C ASN A 108 2.90 -4.39 19.22
N LEU A 109 3.67 -4.22 18.15
CA LEU A 109 3.56 -5.11 16.99
C LEU A 109 3.91 -6.55 17.37
N PRO A 110 3.05 -7.55 17.07
CA PRO A 110 3.39 -8.96 17.25
C PRO A 110 4.68 -9.34 16.55
N ALA A 111 5.49 -10.16 17.24
CA ALA A 111 6.71 -10.70 16.69
C ALA A 111 6.43 -11.70 15.54
N PRO A 112 7.22 -11.70 14.46
CA PRO A 112 8.31 -10.77 14.17
C PRO A 112 7.78 -9.40 13.72
N ALA A 113 8.14 -8.33 14.43
CA ALA A 113 7.58 -6.99 14.21
C ALA A 113 7.84 -6.48 12.79
N ALA A 114 9.01 -6.77 12.21
CA ALA A 114 9.32 -6.46 10.82
C ALA A 114 8.37 -7.13 9.79
N THR A 115 7.83 -8.31 10.09
CA THR A 115 6.84 -8.96 9.22
C THR A 115 5.48 -8.30 9.38
N THR A 116 5.06 -8.01 10.61
CA THR A 116 3.81 -7.31 10.88
C THR A 116 3.80 -5.90 10.31
N ALA A 117 4.89 -5.14 10.46
CA ALA A 117 5.04 -3.81 9.87
C ALA A 117 4.95 -3.83 8.34
N ARG A 118 5.57 -4.82 7.69
CA ARG A 118 5.43 -5.00 6.22
C ARG A 118 4.00 -5.34 5.82
N ALA A 119 3.27 -6.12 6.61
CA ALA A 119 1.85 -6.41 6.36
C ALA A 119 0.96 -5.15 6.48
N LEU A 120 1.37 -4.19 7.32
CA LEU A 120 0.75 -2.86 7.43
C LEU A 120 1.17 -1.89 6.31
N GLY A 121 2.08 -2.29 5.42
CA GLY A 121 2.52 -1.49 4.27
C GLY A 121 3.79 -0.69 4.49
N PHE A 122 4.45 -0.79 5.64
CA PHE A 122 5.76 -0.13 5.85
C PHE A 122 6.85 -0.77 4.99
N ALA A 123 7.75 0.08 4.48
CA ALA A 123 8.99 -0.39 3.86
C ALA A 123 9.90 -1.10 4.89
N SER A 124 10.80 -1.95 4.41
CA SER A 124 11.80 -2.59 5.26
C SER A 124 12.76 -1.56 5.87
N GLY A 125 13.13 -1.77 7.14
CA GLY A 125 14.11 -0.94 7.84
C GLY A 125 13.47 0.10 8.76
N LEU A 126 14.17 1.21 8.96
CA LEU A 126 13.74 2.27 9.86
C LEU A 126 12.59 3.08 9.26
N VAL A 127 11.55 3.29 10.06
CA VAL A 127 10.36 4.05 9.72
C VAL A 127 10.47 5.44 10.31
N ARG A 128 10.34 6.46 9.45
CA ARG A 128 10.27 7.86 9.88
C ARG A 128 8.91 8.16 10.51
N GLY A 129 8.86 9.13 11.40
CA GLY A 129 7.63 9.57 12.01
C GLY A 129 7.77 10.90 12.73
N ILE A 130 6.76 11.19 13.54
CA ILE A 130 6.74 12.31 14.47
C ILE A 130 6.04 11.88 15.75
N SER A 131 6.69 12.12 16.88
CA SER A 131 6.07 12.05 18.19
C SER A 131 5.36 13.37 18.44
N ILE A 132 4.09 13.29 18.81
CA ILE A 132 3.25 14.45 19.11
C ILE A 132 2.87 14.37 20.57
N ARG A 133 3.46 15.25 21.37
CA ARG A 133 3.12 15.38 22.78
C ARG A 133 2.08 16.47 22.95
N CYS A 134 0.96 16.07 23.54
CA CYS A 134 -0.18 16.92 23.86
C CYS A 134 -0.56 16.76 25.33
N ALA A 135 -1.39 17.67 25.85
CA ALA A 135 -1.91 17.53 27.21
C ALA A 135 -2.78 16.26 27.38
N SER A 136 -3.40 15.80 26.29
CA SER A 136 -4.20 14.57 26.23
C SER A 136 -3.38 13.29 26.14
N GLY A 137 -2.08 13.35 25.85
CA GLY A 137 -1.24 12.17 25.68
C GLY A 137 -0.11 12.34 24.65
N ILE A 138 0.58 11.25 24.37
CA ILE A 138 1.63 11.16 23.36
C ILE A 138 1.16 10.24 22.25
N PHE A 139 1.25 10.72 21.01
CA PHE A 139 0.87 9.98 19.81
C PHE A 139 2.08 9.84 18.91
N GLU A 140 2.33 8.63 18.43
CA GLU A 140 3.35 8.38 17.41
C GLU A 140 2.68 8.26 16.06
N VAL A 141 3.05 9.14 15.14
CA VAL A 141 2.59 9.10 13.76
C VAL A 141 3.74 8.59 12.88
N HIS A 142 3.50 7.51 12.15
CA HIS A 142 4.49 6.81 11.36
C HIS A 142 4.23 7.02 9.87
N VAL A 143 5.30 7.32 9.12
CA VAL A 143 5.24 7.50 7.66
C VAL A 143 5.21 6.14 6.99
N VAL A 144 4.13 5.86 6.25
CA VAL A 144 4.04 4.66 5.40
C VAL A 144 4.67 4.97 4.04
N ASP A 145 4.24 6.07 3.41
CA ASP A 145 4.77 6.58 2.15
C ASP A 145 4.58 8.12 2.03
N ALA A 146 4.72 8.69 0.83
CA ALA A 146 4.61 10.13 0.61
C ALA A 146 3.21 10.72 0.92
N THR A 147 2.17 9.89 0.86
CA THR A 147 0.75 10.27 0.95
C THR A 147 0.00 9.59 2.09
N HIS A 148 0.63 8.67 2.82
CA HIS A 148 0.02 7.92 3.92
C HIS A 148 0.82 7.99 5.22
N LEU A 149 0.12 8.27 6.32
CA LEU A 149 0.61 8.09 7.68
C LEU A 149 -0.24 7.06 8.41
N MET A 150 0.32 6.47 9.46
CA MET A 150 -0.41 5.64 10.40
C MET A 150 -0.22 6.10 11.84
N VAL A 151 -1.28 6.04 12.63
CA VAL A 151 -1.27 6.35 14.06
C VAL A 151 -2.15 5.36 14.80
N ALA A 152 -1.71 4.90 15.96
CA ALA A 152 -2.51 4.02 16.81
C ALA A 152 -3.23 4.84 17.88
N VAL A 153 -4.56 4.67 17.95
CA VAL A 153 -5.43 5.29 18.95
C VAL A 153 -6.52 4.29 19.30
N ASP A 154 -6.80 4.10 20.59
CA ASP A 154 -7.88 3.24 21.10
C ASP A 154 -7.88 1.82 20.48
N ASN A 155 -6.69 1.18 20.41
CA ASN A 155 -6.49 -0.14 19.80
C ASN A 155 -6.87 -0.24 18.30
N VAL A 156 -6.94 0.89 17.61
CA VAL A 156 -7.14 0.96 16.17
C VAL A 156 -5.94 1.65 15.52
N ILE A 157 -5.42 1.07 14.45
CA ILE A 157 -4.42 1.73 13.60
C ILE A 157 -5.20 2.49 12.52
N TRP A 158 -5.11 3.81 12.59
CA TRP A 158 -5.74 4.72 11.64
C TRP A 158 -4.79 5.09 10.52
N THR A 159 -5.27 5.03 9.28
CA THR A 159 -4.55 5.54 8.10
C THR A 159 -5.00 6.96 7.81
N LEU A 160 -4.04 7.87 7.81
CA LEU A 160 -4.21 9.25 7.38
C LEU A 160 -3.76 9.38 5.93
N ASP A 161 -4.62 9.91 5.06
CA ASP A 161 -4.41 9.98 3.61
C ASP A 161 -4.48 11.43 3.12
N ARG A 162 -3.50 11.79 2.26
CA ARG A 162 -3.48 13.06 1.52
C ARG A 162 -3.21 12.88 0.02
N SER A 163 -3.41 11.68 -0.50
CA SER A 163 -3.34 11.40 -1.93
C SER A 163 -4.25 12.34 -2.73
N PRO A 164 -4.01 12.56 -4.03
CA PRO A 164 -4.87 13.40 -4.85
C PRO A 164 -6.34 12.98 -4.75
N GLY A 165 -7.24 13.92 -4.41
CA GLY A 165 -8.65 13.65 -4.09
C GLY A 165 -8.94 13.33 -2.63
N ALA A 166 -7.91 12.87 -1.91
CA ALA A 166 -7.79 12.74 -0.46
C ALA A 166 -8.59 13.76 0.32
N LEU A 167 -8.41 15.02 -0.04
CA LEU A 167 -8.89 16.18 0.71
C LEU A 167 -10.17 16.82 0.20
N ALA A 168 -10.72 16.34 -0.93
CA ALA A 168 -11.91 16.95 -1.53
C ALA A 168 -13.08 16.95 -0.55
N ALA A 169 -13.76 18.10 -0.44
CA ALA A 169 -14.94 18.22 0.41
C ALA A 169 -15.99 17.20 -0.05
N GLY A 170 -16.50 16.39 0.88
CA GLY A 170 -17.48 15.33 0.64
C GLY A 170 -18.87 15.80 0.20
N LYS A 171 -18.95 16.91 -0.55
CA LYS A 171 -20.17 17.49 -1.11
C LYS A 171 -20.10 17.74 -2.62
N THR A 172 -18.99 17.40 -3.28
CA THR A 172 -18.92 17.45 -4.75
C THR A 172 -18.84 16.03 -5.29
N ALA A 173 -19.57 15.77 -6.38
CA ALA A 173 -19.53 14.49 -7.08
C ALA A 173 -18.08 14.10 -7.44
N GLU A 174 -17.23 15.09 -7.76
CA GLU A 174 -15.78 14.91 -7.98
C GLU A 174 -15.02 14.44 -6.74
N GLY A 175 -15.32 14.98 -5.55
CA GLY A 175 -14.66 14.54 -4.32
C GLY A 175 -15.04 13.13 -3.88
N VAL A 176 -16.28 12.71 -4.14
CA VAL A 176 -16.75 11.34 -3.91
C VAL A 176 -16.17 10.38 -4.95
N VAL A 177 -16.15 10.77 -6.23
CA VAL A 177 -15.57 9.99 -7.33
C VAL A 177 -14.07 9.82 -7.15
N GLN A 178 -13.32 10.86 -6.72
CA GLN A 178 -11.88 10.79 -6.56
C GLN A 178 -11.46 10.02 -5.29
N ALA A 179 -12.18 10.16 -4.17
CA ALA A 179 -11.92 9.39 -2.94
C ALA A 179 -12.19 7.87 -3.13
N LEU A 180 -13.18 7.53 -3.96
CA LEU A 180 -13.46 6.15 -4.38
C LEU A 180 -12.48 5.66 -5.46
N ALA A 181 -11.85 6.56 -6.24
CA ALA A 181 -10.93 6.21 -7.32
C ALA A 181 -9.48 5.92 -6.87
N THR A 182 -9.08 6.24 -5.65
CA THR A 182 -7.67 6.08 -5.21
C THR A 182 -7.51 5.38 -3.87
N THR A 183 -8.13 4.21 -3.67
CA THR A 183 -7.51 3.28 -2.71
C THR A 183 -6.15 2.88 -3.30
N PRO A 184 -5.01 3.26 -2.69
CA PRO A 184 -3.72 2.85 -3.20
C PRO A 184 -3.65 1.35 -3.12
N THR A 185 -3.17 0.71 -4.17
CA THR A 185 -2.94 -0.73 -4.13
C THR A 185 -1.83 -1.03 -3.11
N PRO A 186 -2.06 -1.88 -2.10
CA PRO A 186 -0.99 -2.33 -1.22
C PRO A 186 0.15 -2.98 -2.03
N PRO A 187 1.43 -2.79 -1.67
CA PRO A 187 2.54 -3.35 -2.44
C PRO A 187 2.48 -4.87 -2.65
N TRP A 188 1.99 -5.61 -1.64
CA TRP A 188 1.79 -7.07 -1.74
C TRP A 188 0.74 -7.42 -2.81
N ALA A 189 -0.30 -6.60 -2.93
CA ALA A 189 -1.38 -6.79 -3.86
C ALA A 189 -0.92 -6.46 -5.29
N ASP A 190 -0.04 -5.46 -5.47
CA ASP A 190 0.60 -5.18 -6.77
C ASP A 190 1.50 -6.33 -7.25
N VAL A 191 2.23 -6.97 -6.33
CA VAL A 191 3.01 -8.19 -6.66
C VAL A 191 2.06 -9.30 -7.10
N ALA A 192 0.99 -9.56 -6.35
CA ALA A 192 -0.02 -10.56 -6.70
C ALA A 192 -0.68 -10.25 -8.05
N TRP A 193 -1.03 -8.98 -8.29
CA TRP A 193 -1.59 -8.49 -9.54
C TRP A 193 -0.67 -8.81 -10.72
N ARG A 194 0.62 -8.46 -10.67
CA ARG A 194 1.55 -8.73 -11.78
C ARG A 194 1.62 -10.22 -12.12
N THR A 195 1.68 -11.08 -11.12
CA THR A 195 1.67 -12.54 -11.29
C THR A 195 0.39 -13.01 -11.97
N GLN A 196 -0.78 -12.60 -11.46
CA GLN A 196 -2.07 -13.03 -12.00
C GLN A 196 -2.35 -12.46 -13.40
N ALA A 197 -2.00 -11.19 -13.63
CA ALA A 197 -2.21 -10.50 -14.89
C ALA A 197 -1.42 -11.13 -16.03
N SER A 198 -0.16 -11.53 -15.76
CA SER A 198 0.66 -12.26 -16.74
C SER A 198 0.12 -13.67 -16.97
N ALA A 199 -0.17 -14.42 -15.89
CA ALA A 199 -0.57 -15.82 -15.99
C ALA A 199 -1.95 -16.01 -16.66
N ARG A 200 -2.87 -15.06 -16.46
CA ARG A 200 -4.27 -15.14 -16.91
C ARG A 200 -4.62 -14.12 -18.01
N GLN A 201 -3.61 -13.47 -18.59
CA GLN A 201 -3.76 -12.45 -19.64
C GLN A 201 -4.78 -11.35 -19.28
N LEU A 202 -4.69 -10.82 -18.07
CA LEU A 202 -5.63 -9.79 -17.59
C LEU A 202 -5.06 -8.38 -17.76
N VAL A 203 -5.95 -7.41 -17.87
CA VAL A 203 -5.69 -5.98 -17.68
C VAL A 203 -6.64 -5.44 -16.61
N ARG A 204 -6.22 -4.41 -15.88
CA ARG A 204 -7.13 -3.68 -14.98
C ARG A 204 -8.20 -3.00 -15.82
N ASP A 205 -9.42 -3.03 -15.32
CA ASP A 205 -10.56 -2.37 -15.92
C ASP A 205 -11.11 -1.34 -14.93
N SER A 206 -11.50 -0.19 -15.45
CA SER A 206 -12.03 0.95 -14.69
C SER A 206 -13.35 1.45 -15.27
N THR A 207 -14.03 0.62 -16.06
CA THR A 207 -15.29 0.98 -16.74
C THR A 207 -16.41 1.26 -15.74
N VAL A 208 -16.46 0.54 -14.62
CA VAL A 208 -17.36 0.85 -13.49
C VAL A 208 -16.54 1.46 -12.36
N SER A 209 -17.08 2.45 -11.67
CA SER A 209 -16.42 3.08 -10.51
C SER A 209 -16.97 2.50 -9.20
N PRO A 210 -16.12 2.22 -8.19
CA PRO A 210 -14.64 2.32 -8.22
C PRO A 210 -14.01 1.18 -9.03
N ALA A 211 -12.77 1.32 -9.51
CA ALA A 211 -12.07 0.25 -10.26
C ALA A 211 -11.52 -0.87 -9.35
N MET A 212 -11.36 -0.56 -8.06
CA MET A 212 -10.80 -1.45 -7.04
C MET A 212 -11.58 -1.30 -5.73
N LEU A 213 -11.81 -2.43 -5.06
CA LEU A 213 -12.37 -2.47 -3.71
C LEU A 213 -11.39 -3.18 -2.77
N SER A 214 -11.38 -2.78 -1.50
CA SER A 214 -10.60 -3.43 -0.46
C SER A 214 -11.46 -3.67 0.77
N ALA A 215 -11.44 -4.92 1.24
CA ALA A 215 -12.14 -5.41 2.42
C ALA A 215 -11.57 -6.78 2.78
N ASP A 216 -11.81 -7.26 3.99
CA ASP A 216 -11.54 -8.66 4.37
C ASP A 216 -12.57 -9.56 3.68
N PHE A 217 -12.25 -10.13 2.51
CA PHE A 217 -13.19 -10.92 1.71
C PHE A 217 -13.16 -12.40 2.09
N ASP A 218 -12.03 -12.92 2.57
CA ASP A 218 -11.88 -14.32 2.98
C ASP A 218 -12.18 -14.59 4.47
N GLY A 219 -12.38 -13.54 5.27
CA GLY A 219 -12.71 -13.60 6.69
C GLY A 219 -11.50 -13.79 7.61
N ASP A 220 -10.27 -13.56 7.12
CA ASP A 220 -9.04 -13.72 7.89
C ASP A 220 -8.68 -12.51 8.77
N GLY A 221 -9.49 -11.46 8.73
CA GLY A 221 -9.27 -10.21 9.47
C GLY A 221 -8.29 -9.24 8.80
N ARG A 222 -7.77 -9.55 7.61
CA ARG A 222 -6.85 -8.71 6.84
C ARG A 222 -7.56 -8.17 5.59
N PRO A 223 -7.31 -6.90 5.21
CA PRO A 223 -7.93 -6.34 4.02
C PRO A 223 -7.36 -6.97 2.75
N ASP A 224 -8.21 -7.64 1.99
CA ASP A 224 -7.96 -8.15 0.66
C ASP A 224 -8.20 -7.06 -0.41
N VAL A 225 -7.92 -7.39 -1.67
CA VAL A 225 -8.14 -6.49 -2.80
C VAL A 225 -8.89 -7.19 -3.92
N ALA A 226 -9.93 -6.53 -4.42
CA ALA A 226 -10.66 -6.93 -5.62
C ALA A 226 -10.48 -5.87 -6.71
N TRP A 227 -10.08 -6.29 -7.92
CA TRP A 227 -10.04 -5.44 -9.11
C TRP A 227 -11.10 -5.87 -10.11
N GLN A 228 -11.72 -4.89 -10.73
CA GLN A 228 -12.29 -5.13 -12.04
C GLN A 228 -11.17 -5.42 -13.04
N VAL A 229 -11.37 -6.47 -13.83
CA VAL A 229 -10.40 -6.93 -14.82
C VAL A 229 -11.09 -7.26 -16.12
N ARG A 230 -10.30 -7.21 -17.19
CA ARG A 230 -10.71 -7.65 -18.52
C ARG A 230 -9.69 -8.62 -19.08
N HIS A 231 -10.14 -9.70 -19.71
CA HIS A 231 -9.25 -10.60 -20.43
C HIS A 231 -8.75 -9.91 -21.71
N ARG A 232 -7.44 -9.95 -21.99
CA ARG A 232 -6.80 -9.20 -23.08
C ARG A 232 -7.34 -9.56 -24.47
N LEU A 233 -7.63 -10.84 -24.69
CA LEU A 233 -8.02 -11.35 -26.01
C LEU A 233 -9.53 -11.35 -26.25
N THR A 234 -10.32 -11.84 -25.28
CA THR A 234 -11.77 -11.98 -25.44
C THR A 234 -12.52 -10.72 -25.03
N HIS A 235 -11.85 -9.78 -24.38
CA HIS A 235 -12.43 -8.56 -23.80
C HIS A 235 -13.51 -8.81 -22.74
N GLU A 236 -13.71 -10.06 -22.30
CA GLU A 236 -14.67 -10.39 -21.27
C GLU A 236 -14.25 -9.80 -19.92
N ARG A 237 -15.22 -9.19 -19.23
CA ARG A 237 -15.02 -8.55 -17.93
C ARG A 237 -15.25 -9.52 -16.78
N GLY A 238 -14.58 -9.25 -15.67
CA GLY A 238 -14.72 -10.01 -14.43
C GLY A 238 -14.08 -9.28 -13.26
N ILE A 239 -13.93 -9.99 -12.15
CA ILE A 239 -13.33 -9.49 -10.92
C ILE A 239 -12.25 -10.47 -10.48
N LEU A 240 -11.04 -9.94 -10.27
CA LEU A 240 -9.93 -10.68 -9.66
C LEU A 240 -9.84 -10.30 -8.19
N ILE A 241 -9.91 -11.28 -7.30
CA ILE A 241 -9.76 -11.10 -5.86
C ILE A 241 -8.43 -11.73 -5.41
N VAL A 242 -7.58 -10.93 -4.77
CA VAL A 242 -6.29 -11.34 -4.20
C VAL A 242 -6.32 -11.18 -2.69
N HIS A 243 -5.79 -12.18 -1.99
CA HIS A 243 -5.90 -12.25 -0.53
C HIS A 243 -4.60 -11.86 0.17
N ALA A 244 -4.70 -11.12 1.28
CA ALA A 244 -3.56 -10.74 2.10
C ALA A 244 -2.96 -11.95 2.86
N SER A 245 -3.75 -12.98 3.12
CA SER A 245 -3.33 -14.28 3.68
C SER A 245 -2.33 -15.04 2.82
N GLY A 246 -2.17 -14.67 1.54
CA GLY A 246 -1.43 -15.46 0.55
C GLY A 246 -2.24 -16.63 0.00
N ARG A 247 -3.54 -16.73 0.32
CA ARG A 247 -4.45 -17.67 -0.34
C ARG A 247 -4.46 -17.44 -1.85
N PRO A 248 -4.67 -18.50 -2.66
CA PRO A 248 -4.74 -18.37 -4.11
C PRO A 248 -5.74 -17.31 -4.55
N ALA A 249 -5.32 -16.47 -5.51
CA ALA A 249 -6.19 -15.46 -6.11
C ALA A 249 -7.30 -16.13 -6.93
N GLN A 250 -8.52 -15.60 -6.81
CA GLN A 250 -9.70 -16.15 -7.47
C GLN A 250 -10.25 -15.18 -8.50
N LEU A 251 -10.59 -15.71 -9.67
CA LEU A 251 -11.14 -14.95 -10.79
C LEU A 251 -12.61 -15.31 -10.93
N CYS A 252 -13.47 -14.30 -10.90
CA CYS A 252 -14.90 -14.41 -11.15
C CYS A 252 -15.18 -13.75 -12.50
N GLY A 253 -15.65 -14.50 -13.51
CA GLY A 253 -15.83 -13.98 -14.86
C GLY A 253 -14.52 -13.88 -15.66
N ALA A 254 -14.42 -12.88 -16.54
CA ALA A 254 -13.31 -12.66 -17.48
C ALA A 254 -12.97 -13.92 -18.30
N GLY A 255 -14.00 -14.60 -18.80
CA GLY A 255 -13.91 -15.83 -19.59
C GLY A 255 -14.01 -17.12 -18.77
N VAL A 256 -14.03 -17.02 -17.43
CA VAL A 256 -14.29 -18.15 -16.53
C VAL A 256 -15.77 -18.10 -16.07
N PRO A 257 -16.56 -19.16 -16.29
CA PRO A 257 -17.95 -19.23 -15.79
C PRO A 257 -18.02 -19.06 -14.28
N PHE A 258 -18.92 -18.18 -13.80
CA PHE A 258 -19.09 -17.92 -12.38
C PHE A 258 -20.58 -17.76 -11.99
N GLY A 259 -21.21 -18.86 -11.59
CA GLY A 259 -22.61 -18.90 -11.18
C GLY A 259 -23.56 -18.24 -12.19
N ASN A 260 -24.59 -17.53 -11.71
CA ASN A 260 -25.51 -16.80 -12.60
C ASN A 260 -24.92 -15.50 -13.12
N GLY A 261 -23.78 -15.03 -12.60
CA GLY A 261 -23.06 -13.89 -13.17
C GLY A 261 -22.44 -14.19 -14.53
N GLY A 262 -22.42 -15.47 -14.93
CA GLY A 262 -21.91 -15.92 -16.21
C GLY A 262 -20.39 -15.82 -16.30
N ARG A 263 -19.87 -15.80 -17.53
CA ARG A 263 -18.44 -15.69 -17.83
C ARG A 263 -17.97 -14.26 -18.13
N ASN A 264 -18.90 -13.35 -18.42
CA ASN A 264 -18.62 -11.97 -18.78
C ASN A 264 -19.49 -11.03 -17.96
N PHE A 265 -18.86 -10.17 -17.17
CA PHE A 265 -19.52 -9.21 -16.28
C PHE A 265 -19.80 -7.85 -16.95
N ASP A 266 -19.85 -7.79 -18.29
CA ASP A 266 -20.29 -6.59 -19.03
C ASP A 266 -21.67 -6.07 -18.60
N TRP A 267 -22.53 -6.95 -18.07
CA TRP A 267 -23.85 -6.59 -17.58
C TRP A 267 -23.81 -5.73 -16.30
N MET A 268 -22.71 -5.75 -15.56
CA MET A 268 -22.56 -5.06 -14.29
C MET A 268 -22.25 -3.58 -14.51
N ASP A 269 -23.08 -2.70 -13.94
CA ASP A 269 -22.89 -1.24 -13.92
C ASP A 269 -22.55 -0.70 -12.51
N SER A 270 -22.68 -1.54 -11.49
CA SER A 270 -22.45 -1.17 -10.10
C SER A 270 -21.91 -2.35 -9.30
N TRP A 271 -21.02 -2.03 -8.36
CA TRP A 271 -20.49 -3.02 -7.42
C TRP A 271 -19.98 -2.35 -6.15
N GLN A 272 -20.10 -3.04 -5.02
CA GLN A 272 -19.71 -2.52 -3.71
C GLN A 272 -19.40 -3.63 -2.72
N VAL A 273 -18.63 -3.27 -1.68
CA VAL A 273 -18.41 -4.15 -0.52
C VAL A 273 -19.68 -4.15 0.33
N VAL A 274 -20.15 -5.34 0.70
CA VAL A 274 -21.20 -5.51 1.70
C VAL A 274 -20.61 -6.22 2.92
N PRO A 275 -20.56 -5.55 4.08
CA PRO A 275 -20.14 -6.19 5.32
C PRO A 275 -20.97 -7.43 5.64
N ARG A 276 -20.34 -8.39 6.32
CA ARG A 276 -20.97 -9.61 6.83
C ARG A 276 -20.45 -9.87 8.24
N ASP A 277 -21.03 -10.88 8.89
CA ASP A 277 -20.64 -11.29 10.23
C ASP A 277 -19.12 -11.56 10.32
N ILE A 278 -18.55 -11.32 11.51
CA ILE A 278 -17.13 -11.52 11.78
C ILE A 278 -16.73 -12.97 11.46
N GLY A 279 -15.64 -13.15 10.71
CA GLY A 279 -15.16 -14.46 10.25
C GLY A 279 -15.87 -15.03 9.02
N ALA A 280 -16.92 -14.39 8.52
CA ALA A 280 -17.62 -14.84 7.30
C ALA A 280 -17.05 -14.23 6.01
N GLY A 281 -16.18 -13.23 6.12
CA GLY A 281 -15.68 -12.43 4.99
C GLY A 281 -16.75 -11.51 4.40
N ALA A 282 -16.35 -10.28 4.07
CA ALA A 282 -17.16 -9.34 3.32
C ALA A 282 -17.58 -9.93 1.96
N ALA A 283 -18.74 -9.52 1.47
CA ALA A 283 -19.20 -9.90 0.14
C ALA A 283 -18.98 -8.76 -0.86
N LEU A 284 -18.93 -9.11 -2.14
CA LEU A 284 -19.14 -8.14 -3.22
C LEU A 284 -20.59 -8.23 -3.67
N LEU A 285 -21.32 -7.13 -3.58
CA LEU A 285 -22.56 -6.97 -4.33
C LEU A 285 -22.20 -6.49 -5.73
N VAL A 286 -22.63 -7.21 -6.75
CA VAL A 286 -22.50 -6.85 -8.16
C VAL A 286 -23.90 -6.71 -8.73
N ALA A 287 -24.17 -5.63 -9.44
CA ALA A 287 -25.51 -5.30 -9.87
C ALA A 287 -25.53 -4.62 -11.24
N LYS A 288 -26.70 -4.75 -11.88
CA LYS A 288 -27.18 -3.89 -12.94
C LYS A 288 -28.35 -3.10 -12.39
N ALA A 289 -28.29 -1.78 -12.46
CA ALA A 289 -29.34 -0.91 -11.96
C ALA A 289 -30.71 -1.35 -12.50
N GLU A 290 -31.66 -1.52 -11.58
CA GLU A 290 -33.07 -1.86 -11.86
C GLU A 290 -33.31 -3.19 -12.59
N SER A 291 -32.35 -4.13 -12.60
CA SER A 291 -32.51 -5.39 -13.34
C SER A 291 -32.09 -6.64 -12.59
N ALA A 292 -30.87 -6.72 -12.08
CA ALA A 292 -30.39 -7.95 -11.47
C ALA A 292 -29.25 -7.65 -10.50
N SER A 293 -29.16 -8.42 -9.42
CA SER A 293 -28.00 -8.37 -8.55
C SER A 293 -27.57 -9.74 -8.06
N GLY A 294 -26.28 -9.83 -7.72
CA GLY A 294 -25.69 -11.02 -7.16
C GLY A 294 -24.70 -10.65 -6.07
N ARG A 295 -24.56 -11.53 -5.09
CA ARG A 295 -23.50 -11.46 -4.10
C ARG A 295 -22.44 -12.50 -4.42
N ILE A 296 -21.20 -12.08 -4.42
CA ILE A 296 -20.03 -12.94 -4.47
C ILE A 296 -19.55 -13.07 -3.02
N GLU A 297 -19.64 -14.28 -2.48
CA GLU A 297 -19.35 -14.57 -1.07
C GLU A 297 -18.26 -15.63 -0.95
N PHE A 298 -17.28 -15.43 -0.06
CA PHE A 298 -16.30 -16.46 0.24
C PHE A 298 -16.91 -17.53 1.16
N ARG A 299 -16.92 -18.78 0.71
CA ARG A 299 -17.46 -19.93 1.46
C ARG A 299 -16.66 -21.18 1.16
N ALA A 300 -16.22 -21.87 2.21
CA ALA A 300 -15.47 -23.13 2.12
C ALA A 300 -14.25 -23.02 1.18
N GLY A 301 -13.47 -21.94 1.30
CA GLY A 301 -12.24 -21.74 0.54
C GLY A 301 -12.41 -21.19 -0.88
N ARG A 302 -13.64 -20.87 -1.32
CA ARG A 302 -13.90 -20.33 -2.67
C ARG A 302 -15.00 -19.27 -2.69
N TYR A 303 -14.93 -18.36 -3.66
CA TYR A 303 -16.02 -17.45 -3.96
C TYR A 303 -17.17 -18.19 -4.64
N GLN A 304 -18.38 -17.89 -4.18
CA GLN A 304 -19.62 -18.48 -4.68
C GLN A 304 -20.60 -17.37 -5.03
N TRP A 305 -21.32 -17.56 -6.12
CA TRP A 305 -22.42 -16.69 -6.50
C TRP A 305 -23.65 -16.97 -5.65
N ARG A 306 -24.31 -15.91 -5.19
CA ARG A 306 -25.62 -15.96 -4.56
C ARG A 306 -26.53 -14.93 -5.22
N GLN A 307 -27.61 -15.38 -5.84
CA GLN A 307 -28.58 -14.49 -6.48
C GLN A 307 -29.21 -13.55 -5.44
N GLN A 308 -29.39 -12.28 -5.80
CA GLN A 308 -30.19 -11.31 -5.06
C GLN A 308 -31.19 -10.61 -5.98
N GLY A 309 -32.47 -10.87 -5.73
CA GLY A 309 -33.57 -10.26 -6.47
C GLY A 309 -33.67 -10.72 -7.93
N ASP A 310 -34.83 -10.44 -8.49
CA ASP A 310 -35.23 -10.60 -9.88
C ASP A 310 -35.52 -9.21 -10.48
#